data_AF-A0A561QAZ3-F1
#
_entry.id   AF-A0A561QAZ3-F1
#
_cell.length_a   1.000
_cell.length_b   1.000
_cell.length_c   1.000
_cell.angle_alpha   90.00
_cell.angle_beta   90.00
_cell.angle_gamma   90.00
#
_symmetry.space_group_name_H-M   'P 1'
#
loop_
_entity.id
_entity.type
_entity.pdbx_description
1 polymer ?
#
loop_
_entity_poly.entity_id
_entity_poly.type
_entity_poly.pdbx_seq_one_letter_code
_entity_poly.pdbx_strand_id
1 'polypeptide(L)' 'MSKEIYTLEELCDSYQLSSAESARILQLCGPARADIDIFMAVSRNRSSLESWALNPTAERGRQLR' A
#
# COMPACT_ATOMS: atom_id res chain seq x y z
N MET A 1 15.05 8.02 5.65
CA MET A 1 14.12 6.96 6.09
C MET A 1 14.57 5.67 5.45
N SER A 2 15.04 4.70 6.24
CA SER A 2 15.34 3.36 5.77
C SER A 2 14.09 2.84 5.04
N LYS A 3 14.22 2.47 3.76
CA LYS A 3 13.10 1.90 3.01
C LYS A 3 12.87 0.51 3.57
N GLU A 4 12.03 0.40 4.58
CA GLU A 4 11.48 -0.87 5.01
C GLU A 4 10.64 -1.41 3.85
N ILE A 5 10.85 -2.68 3.51
CA ILE A 5 10.24 -3.35 2.38
C ILE A 5 9.42 -4.49 2.98
N TYR A 6 8.16 -4.63 2.58
CA TYR A 6 7.38 -5.81 2.94
C TYR A 6 7.78 -6.98 2.05
N THR A 7 8.05 -8.12 2.68
CA THR A 7 7.96 -9.42 2.01
C THR A 7 6.50 -9.87 1.90
N LEU A 8 6.22 -10.85 1.04
CA LEU A 8 4.87 -11.39 0.85
C LEU A 8 4.29 -11.96 2.15
N GLU A 9 5.11 -12.69 2.92
CA GLU A 9 4.69 -13.29 4.20
C GLU A 9 4.37 -12.22 5.24
N GLU A 10 5.24 -11.22 5.40
CA GLU A 10 4.97 -10.10 6.32
C GLU A 10 3.71 -9.33 5.94
N LEU A 11 3.41 -9.20 4.65
CA LEU A 11 2.21 -8.53 4.18
C LEU A 11 0.94 -9.34 4.52
N CYS A 12 0.98 -10.65 4.29
CA CYS A 12 -0.10 -11.56 4.67
C CYS A 12 -0.37 -11.48 6.18
N ASP A 13 0.68 -11.54 7.01
CA ASP A 13 0.54 -11.54 8.46
C ASP A 13 0.12 -10.18 9.02
N SER A 14 0.72 -9.09 8.52
CA SER A 14 0.48 -7.73 9.04
C SER A 14 -0.95 -7.25 8.78
N TYR A 15 -1.54 -7.62 7.64
CA TYR A 15 -2.87 -7.17 7.25
C TYR A 15 -3.91 -8.29 7.19
N GLN A 16 -3.55 -9.51 7.61
CA GLN A 16 -4.41 -10.70 7.59
C GLN A 16 -5.01 -10.96 6.20
N LEU A 17 -4.18 -10.82 5.17
CA LEU A 17 -4.57 -10.97 3.76
C LEU A 17 -4.24 -12.37 3.24
N SER A 18 -4.98 -12.81 2.22
CA SER A 18 -4.59 -14.02 1.48
C SER A 18 -3.30 -13.80 0.69
N SER A 19 -2.55 -14.88 0.44
CA SER A 19 -1.33 -14.82 -0.37
C SER A 19 -1.56 -14.25 -1.78
N ALA A 20 -2.73 -14.53 -2.37
CA ALA A 20 -3.14 -13.99 -3.66
C ALA A 20 -3.39 -12.47 -3.62
N GLU A 21 -4.06 -11.97 -2.58
CA GLU A 21 -4.29 -10.54 -2.38
C GLU A 21 -2.99 -9.80 -2.09
N SER A 22 -2.15 -10.35 -1.21
CA SER A 22 -0.84 -9.81 -0.89
C SER A 22 0.05 -9.69 -2.13
N ALA A 23 0.10 -10.72 -2.98
CA ALA A 23 0.87 -10.69 -4.22
C ALA A 23 0.36 -9.61 -5.18
N ARG A 24 -0.98 -9.46 -5.27
CA ARG A 24 -1.61 -8.44 -6.10
C ARG A 24 -1.31 -7.02 -5.60
N ILE A 25 -1.32 -6.80 -4.28
CA ILE A 25 -0.99 -5.50 -3.68
C ILE A 25 0.48 -5.15 -3.89
N LEU A 26 1.40 -6.11 -3.71
CA LEU A 26 2.82 -5.91 -4.01
C LEU A 26 3.07 -5.57 -5.48
N GLN A 27 2.35 -6.18 -6.41
CA GLN A 27 2.44 -5.82 -7.83
C GLN A 27 1.94 -4.41 -8.12
N LEU A 28 0.86 -3.97 -7.45
CA LEU A 28 0.24 -2.67 -7.67
C LEU A 28 1.05 -1.52 -7.05
N CYS A 29 1.55 -1.71 -5.83
CA CYS A 29 2.18 -0.66 -5.02
C CYS A 29 3.71 -0.72 -5.02
N GLY A 30 4.27 -1.86 -5.44
CA GLY A 30 5.65 -2.21 -5.16
C GLY A 30 5.81 -2.70 -3.71
N PRO A 31 7.02 -3.16 -3.35
CA PRO A 31 7.25 -3.79 -2.06
C PRO A 31 7.56 -2.79 -0.94
N ALA A 32 7.58 -1.48 -1.22
CA ALA A 32 7.92 -0.46 -0.23
C ALA A 32 6.81 -0.32 0.83
N ARG A 33 7.17 -0.48 2.10
CA ARG A 33 6.25 -0.49 3.24
C ARG A 33 5.32 0.72 3.27
N ALA A 34 5.90 1.92 3.13
CA ALA A 34 5.16 3.16 3.11
C ALA A 34 4.11 3.25 1.98
N ASP A 35 4.37 2.68 0.79
CA ASP A 35 3.42 2.73 -0.33
C ASP A 35 2.23 1.79 -0.08
N ILE A 36 2.49 0.64 0.53
CA ILE A 36 1.48 -0.34 0.93
C ILE A 36 0.63 0.19 2.08
N ASP A 37 1.23 0.77 3.12
CA ASP A 37 0.50 1.37 4.24
C ASP A 37 -0.50 2.42 3.76
N ILE A 38 -0.07 3.29 2.85
CA ILE A 38 -0.95 4.29 2.24
C ILE A 38 -2.06 3.61 1.45
N PHE A 39 -1.73 2.63 0.59
CA PHE A 39 -2.72 1.88 -0.17
C PHE A 39 -3.79 1.24 0.74
N MET A 40 -3.37 0.61 1.83
CA MET A 40 -4.28 -0.01 2.81
C MET A 40 -5.13 1.03 3.55
N ALA A 41 -4.60 2.23 3.78
CA ALA A 41 -5.36 3.35 4.34
C ALA A 41 -6.41 3.90 3.36
N VAL A 42 -6.05 4.09 2.08
CA VAL A 42 -6.98 4.60 1.06
C VAL A 42 -7.95 3.55 0.53
N SER A 43 -7.63 2.26 0.58
CA SER A 43 -8.52 1.20 0.09
C SER A 43 -9.86 1.11 0.83
N ARG A 44 -9.92 1.68 2.04
CA ARG A 44 -11.16 1.85 2.81
C ARG A 44 -12.09 2.92 2.23
N ASN A 45 -11.64 3.75 1.29
CA ASN A 45 -12.43 4.80 0.63
C ASN A 45 -12.24 4.74 -0.89
N ARG A 46 -13.30 4.37 -1.61
CA ARG A 46 -13.28 4.17 -3.07
C ARG A 46 -12.81 5.40 -3.85
N SER A 47 -13.19 6.60 -3.43
CA SER A 47 -12.75 7.85 -4.07
C SER A 47 -11.26 8.14 -3.84
N SER A 48 -10.72 7.73 -2.69
CA SER A 48 -9.29 7.86 -2.40
C SER A 48 -8.45 6.84 -3.17
N LEU A 49 -8.99 5.65 -3.43
CA LEU A 49 -8.33 4.61 -4.22
C LEU A 49 -8.10 5.04 -5.68
N GLU A 50 -9.11 5.65 -6.31
CA GLU A 50 -9.00 6.18 -7.68
C GLU A 50 -7.96 7.30 -7.76
N SER A 51 -7.96 8.21 -6.78
CA SER A 51 -6.97 9.29 -6.69
C SER A 51 -5.55 8.75 -6.49
N TRP A 52 -5.39 7.71 -5.67
CA TRP A 52 -4.10 7.05 -5.45
C TRP A 52 -3.61 6.34 -6.71
N ALA A 53 -4.48 5.60 -7.42
CA ALA A 53 -4.12 4.92 -8.66
C ALA A 53 -3.68 5.88 -9.76
N LEU A 54 -4.26 7.08 -9.81
CA LEU A 54 -3.89 8.13 -10.75
C LEU A 54 -2.62 8.88 -10.33
N ASN A 55 -2.39 9.07 -9.03
CA ASN A 55 -1.22 9.81 -8.53
C ASN A 55 -0.76 9.36 -7.12
N PRO A 56 0.00 8.25 -7.01
CA PRO A 56 0.40 7.67 -5.72
C PRO A 56 1.25 8.63 -4.88
N THR A 57 2.07 9.45 -5.55
CA THR A 57 2.98 10.42 -4.94
C THR A 57 2.25 11.55 -4.21
N ALA A 58 1.09 11.97 -4.73
CA ALA A 58 0.30 13.04 -4.13
C ALA A 58 -0.27 12.61 -2.77
N GLU A 59 -0.73 11.37 -2.68
CA GLU A 59 -1.34 10.84 -1.46
C GLU A 59 -0.30 10.52 -0.37
N ARG A 60 0.90 10.15 -0.80
CA ARG A 60 2.08 10.04 0.07
C ARG A 60 2.47 11.37 0.71
N GLY A 61 2.32 12.48 0.00
CA GLY A 61 2.55 13.82 0.54
C GLY A 61 1.46 14.30 1.51
N ARG A 62 0.23 13.78 1.40
CA ARG A 62 -0.90 14.14 2.27
C ARG A 62 -0.81 13.54 3.67
N GLN A 63 -0.31 12.31 3.78
CA GLN A 63 -0.20 11.61 5.08
C GLN A 63 1.01 12.05 5.93
N LEU A 64 2.00 12.70 5.32
CA LEU A 64 3.20 13.19 6.00
C LEU A 64 3.03 14.62 6.58
N ARG A 65 1.82 15.19 6.55
CA ARG A 65 1.49 16.53 7.06
C ARG A 65 0.64 16.48 8.32
#